data_AF-A0A967LDD2-F1
#
_entry.id   AF-A0A967LDD2-F1
#
_cell.length_a   1.000
_cell.length_b   1.000
_cell.length_c   1.000
_cell.angle_alpha   90.00
_cell.angle_beta   90.00
_cell.angle_gamma   90.00
#
_symmetry.space_group_name_H-M   'P 1'
#
loop_
_entity.id
_entity.type
_entity.pdbx_description
1 polymer ?
#
loop_
_entity_poly.entity_id
_entity_poly.type
_entity_poly.pdbx_seq_one_letter_code
_entity_poly.pdbx_strand_id
1 'polypeptide(L)'
;MHGQAVFTLLFTLPLLPAFLAGDPLLKSTAALQLTYPTKPGKYYQLQVQQEGNWKDVGNAVKGTGRAVTSFQPAGSYRVITPTRQWVKVWSDEFDGDDLDYRKWAREENNYGGGNFERQAYRTDPKYCYVKDGKLNIAVYRDPHTTPDGKTQAYSSARVRTLHRGDWKFGKFEFRAKVPAGEG
;
A
#
# COMPACT_ATOMS: atom_id res chain seq x y z
N MET A 1 23.59 -35.31 -43.34
CA MET A 1 24.75 -35.16 -42.43
C MET A 1 25.46 -33.85 -42.76
N HIS A 2 25.14 -32.76 -42.09
CA HIS A 2 25.91 -31.51 -42.10
C HIS A 2 25.82 -30.93 -40.68
N GLY A 3 26.92 -30.99 -39.94
CA GLY A 3 27.01 -30.47 -38.57
C GLY A 3 27.37 -28.99 -38.59
N GLN A 4 26.66 -28.19 -37.80
CA GLN A 4 27.10 -26.85 -37.43
C GLN A 4 27.62 -26.89 -35.99
N ALA A 5 28.88 -26.54 -35.81
CA ALA A 5 29.48 -26.31 -34.51
C ALA A 5 29.15 -24.89 -34.06
N VAL A 6 28.47 -24.74 -32.92
CA VAL A 6 28.24 -23.46 -32.26
C VAL A 6 29.38 -23.24 -31.27
N PHE A 7 30.23 -22.24 -31.52
CA PHE A 7 31.21 -21.77 -30.54
C PHE A 7 30.58 -20.69 -29.67
N THR A 8 30.34 -21.02 -28.40
CA THR A 8 29.96 -20.04 -27.38
C THR A 8 31.24 -19.47 -26.76
N LEU A 9 31.56 -18.21 -27.05
CA LEU A 9 32.61 -17.48 -26.36
C LEU A 9 32.04 -16.90 -25.06
N LEU A 10 32.45 -17.43 -23.90
CA LEU A 10 32.19 -16.77 -22.61
C LEU A 10 33.29 -15.73 -22.35
N PHE A 11 32.90 -14.45 -22.37
CA PHE A 11 33.71 -13.38 -21.79
C PHE A 11 33.35 -13.23 -20.31
N THR A 12 34.20 -13.73 -19.42
CA THR A 12 34.16 -13.39 -18.00
C THR A 12 34.97 -12.11 -17.78
N LEU A 13 34.28 -10.97 -17.67
CA LEU A 13 34.91 -9.76 -17.12
C LEU A 13 35.12 -9.94 -15.61
N PRO A 14 36.33 -9.75 -15.08
CA PRO A 14 36.54 -9.71 -13.64
C PRO A 14 35.90 -8.43 -13.11
N LEU A 15 34.80 -8.56 -12.37
CA LEU A 15 34.26 -7.48 -11.54
C LEU A 15 35.27 -7.21 -10.43
N LEU A 16 36.15 -6.23 -10.64
CA LEU A 16 36.85 -5.58 -9.54
C LEU A 16 35.79 -5.04 -8.57
N PRO A 17 36.00 -5.16 -7.25
CA PRO A 17 35.11 -4.53 -6.29
C PRO A 17 35.21 -3.03 -6.50
N ALA A 18 34.21 -2.47 -7.20
CA ALA A 18 33.99 -1.04 -7.19
C ALA A 18 33.75 -0.68 -5.73
N PHE A 19 34.72 0.00 -5.11
CA PHE A 19 34.45 0.77 -3.91
C PHE A 19 33.25 1.64 -4.25
N LEU A 20 32.12 1.40 -3.60
CA LEU A 20 30.93 2.24 -3.67
C LEU A 20 31.32 3.65 -3.19
N ALA A 21 31.84 4.47 -4.10
CA ALA A 21 31.68 5.91 -3.99
C ALA A 21 30.17 6.12 -3.96
N GLY A 22 29.64 6.51 -2.81
CA GLY A 22 28.21 6.73 -2.62
C GLY A 22 27.68 7.63 -3.72
N ASP A 23 26.56 7.22 -4.33
CA ASP A 23 25.89 8.02 -5.36
C ASP A 23 25.68 9.44 -4.82
N PRO A 24 26.19 10.50 -5.48
CA PRO A 24 26.08 11.87 -4.99
C PRO A 24 24.62 12.35 -4.90
N LEU A 25 23.66 11.62 -5.50
CA LEU A 25 22.22 11.86 -5.34
C LEU A 25 21.65 11.26 -4.05
N LEU A 26 22.34 10.30 -3.42
CA LEU A 26 21.91 9.69 -2.17
C LEU A 26 22.23 10.60 -0.98
N LYS A 27 21.19 11.24 -0.44
CA LYS A 27 21.27 11.92 0.86
C LYS A 27 20.99 10.90 1.97
N SER A 28 22.03 10.42 2.64
CA SER A 28 21.88 9.59 3.85
C SER A 28 21.81 10.45 5.11
N THR A 29 20.88 10.17 6.01
CA THR A 29 20.85 10.73 7.36
C THR A 29 21.02 9.62 8.40
N ALA A 30 21.52 9.95 9.58
CA ALA A 30 21.56 9.00 10.69
C ALA A 30 20.12 8.63 11.09
N ALA A 31 19.83 7.32 11.14
CA ALA A 31 18.56 6.79 11.60
C ALA A 31 18.66 6.36 13.07
N LEU A 32 17.67 6.73 13.88
CA LEU A 32 17.48 6.23 15.23
C LEU A 32 16.63 4.96 15.21
N GLN A 33 17.11 3.92 15.87
CA GLN A 33 16.30 2.75 16.19
C GLN A 33 15.58 2.98 17.51
N LEU A 34 14.26 3.05 17.47
CA LEU A 34 13.39 3.20 18.64
C LEU A 34 12.74 1.85 18.94
N THR A 35 13.04 1.28 20.10
CA THR A 35 12.42 0.04 20.57
C THR A 35 11.72 0.28 21.89
N TYR A 36 10.45 -0.10 21.98
CA TYR A 36 9.65 0.05 23.20
C TYR A 36 8.77 -1.18 23.46
N PRO A 37 8.60 -1.59 24.73
CA PRO A 37 7.72 -2.70 25.08
C PRO A 37 6.25 -2.30 24.88
N THR A 38 5.41 -3.29 24.55
CA THR A 38 3.96 -3.08 24.45
C THR A 38 3.21 -4.06 25.33
N LYS A 39 2.03 -3.65 25.81
CA LYS A 39 1.07 -4.53 26.50
C LYS A 39 -0.05 -4.91 25.52
N PRO A 40 -0.52 -6.18 25.53
CA PRO A 40 -1.63 -6.60 24.68
C PRO A 40 -2.85 -5.69 24.81
N GLY A 41 -3.40 -5.24 23.67
CA GLY A 41 -4.63 -4.46 23.60
C GLY A 41 -4.50 -2.98 23.97
N LYS A 42 -3.35 -2.51 24.46
CA LYS A 42 -3.09 -1.08 24.68
C LYS A 42 -2.57 -0.43 23.40
N TYR A 43 -2.96 0.81 23.15
CA TYR A 43 -2.48 1.57 22.00
C TYR A 43 -1.26 2.42 22.39
N TYR A 44 -0.36 2.57 21.43
CA TYR A 44 0.87 3.34 21.56
C TYR A 44 1.01 4.28 20.36
N GLN A 45 1.25 5.56 20.63
CA GLN A 45 1.46 6.58 19.61
C GLN A 45 2.89 7.08 19.71
N LEU A 46 3.66 6.91 18.64
CA LEU A 46 4.95 7.56 18.49
C LEU A 46 4.72 9.03 18.16
N GLN A 47 5.49 9.91 18.80
CA GLN A 47 5.49 11.33 18.52
C GLN A 47 6.91 11.85 18.33
N VAL A 48 7.06 12.86 17.49
CA VAL A 48 8.29 13.58 17.22
C VAL A 48 8.13 15.04 17.65
N GLN A 49 9.17 15.63 18.22
CA GLN A 49 9.20 17.05 18.53
C GLN A 49 9.52 17.85 17.27
N GLN A 50 8.61 18.72 16.85
CA GLN A 50 8.74 19.62 15.71
C GLN A 50 8.23 21.00 16.11
N GLU A 51 9.04 22.04 15.93
CA GLU A 51 8.65 23.44 16.18
C GLU A 51 8.10 23.65 17.61
N GLY A 52 8.74 23.01 18.60
CA GLY A 52 8.32 23.06 20.00
C GLY A 52 7.10 22.20 20.35
N ASN A 53 6.45 21.57 19.37
CA ASN A 53 5.24 20.77 19.56
C ASN A 53 5.49 19.28 19.30
N TRP A 54 4.75 18.42 20.00
CA TRP A 54 4.77 16.98 19.75
C TRP A 54 3.74 16.63 18.67
N LYS A 55 4.19 16.07 17.55
CA LYS A 55 3.32 15.63 16.44
C LYS A 55 3.32 14.12 16.32
N ASP A 56 2.16 13.53 16.04
CA ASP A 56 1.99 12.09 15.83
C ASP A 56 2.79 11.62 14.61
N VAL A 57 3.59 10.56 14.77
CA VAL A 57 4.29 9.89 13.68
C VAL A 57 3.48 8.68 13.26
N GLY A 58 2.82 8.78 12.10
CA GLY A 58 2.01 7.71 11.54
C GLY A 58 0.81 7.30 12.41
N ASN A 59 0.36 6.06 12.21
CA ASN A 59 -0.76 5.49 12.95
C ASN A 59 -0.31 4.94 14.31
N ALA A 60 -1.23 4.94 15.29
CA ALA A 60 -0.98 4.28 16.56
C ALA A 60 -0.92 2.76 16.38
N VAL A 61 -0.06 2.12 17.16
CA VAL A 61 0.14 0.68 17.15
C VAL A 61 -0.62 0.04 18.31
N LYS A 62 -1.39 -1.01 18.02
CA LYS A 62 -2.00 -1.86 19.05
C LYS A 62 -0.95 -2.84 19.56
N GLY A 63 -0.64 -2.76 20.85
CA GLY A 63 0.32 -3.64 21.50
C GLY A 63 -0.13 -5.10 21.46
N THR A 64 0.84 -5.98 21.25
CA THR A 64 0.66 -7.44 21.20
C THR A 64 1.34 -8.16 22.36
N GLY A 65 2.03 -7.42 23.24
CA GLY A 65 2.90 -7.99 24.27
C GLY A 65 4.36 -8.10 23.83
N ARG A 66 4.65 -7.93 22.54
CA ARG A 66 6.01 -7.88 22.00
C ARG A 66 6.50 -6.44 21.91
N ALA A 67 7.82 -6.25 22.00
CA ALA A 67 8.41 -4.95 21.72
C ALA A 67 8.18 -4.58 20.25
N VAL A 68 7.93 -3.29 20.01
CA VAL A 68 7.85 -2.72 18.67
C VAL A 68 9.14 -1.97 18.41
N THR A 69 9.70 -2.15 17.22
CA THR A 69 10.89 -1.44 16.74
C THR A 69 10.51 -0.61 15.53
N SER A 70 10.96 0.64 15.50
CA SER A 70 10.80 1.56 14.37
C SER A 70 12.10 2.30 14.11
N PHE A 71 12.38 2.57 12.84
CA PHE A 71 13.51 3.39 12.42
C PHE A 71 12.99 4.77 12.03
N GLN A 72 13.63 5.80 12.58
CA GLN A 72 13.23 7.18 12.39
C GLN A 72 14.45 8.05 12.05
N PRO A 73 14.29 9.18 11.36
CA PRO A 73 15.36 10.16 11.23
C PRO A 73 15.87 10.63 12.61
N ALA A 74 17.05 11.23 12.66
CA ALA A 74 17.53 11.89 13.86
C ALA A 74 16.54 12.96 14.37
N GLY A 75 16.21 12.90 15.66
CA GLY A 75 15.26 13.82 16.29
C GLY A 75 14.90 13.40 17.72
N SER A 76 14.07 14.21 18.38
CA SER A 76 13.54 13.92 19.71
C SER A 76 12.19 13.22 19.60
N TYR A 77 12.12 11.99 20.12
CA TYR A 77 10.94 11.14 20.05
C TYR A 77 10.42 10.78 21.43
N ARG A 78 9.11 10.53 21.52
CA ARG A 78 8.49 9.89 22.69
C ARG A 78 7.40 8.94 22.26
N VAL A 79 7.13 7.95 23.10
CA VAL A 79 5.98 7.05 22.94
C VAL A 79 5.00 7.36 24.05
N ILE A 80 3.73 7.59 23.67
CA ILE A 80 2.65 7.83 24.63
C ILE A 80 1.58 6.75 24.51
N THR A 81 0.83 6.56 25.59
CA THR A 81 -0.49 5.92 25.50
C THR A 81 -1.51 7.04 25.21
N PRO A 82 -2.18 7.03 24.05
CA PRO A 82 -3.13 8.07 23.71
C PRO A 82 -4.34 8.03 24.67
N THR A 83 -4.75 9.21 25.16
CA THR A 83 -5.90 9.40 26.07
C THR A 83 -7.16 9.90 25.35
N ARG A 84 -7.05 10.18 24.05
CA ARG A 84 -8.16 10.61 23.19
C ARG A 84 -9.19 9.50 22.99
N GLN A 85 -10.46 9.89 22.81
CA GLN A 85 -11.58 8.96 22.58
C GLN A 85 -11.38 8.10 21.31
N TRP A 86 -10.87 8.71 20.24
CA TRP A 86 -10.59 8.03 18.98
C TRP A 86 -9.10 8.09 18.67
N VAL A 87 -8.54 6.94 18.32
CA VAL A 87 -7.12 6.81 17.95
C VAL A 87 -7.05 6.31 16.52
N LYS A 88 -6.31 7.02 15.66
CA LYS A 88 -6.08 6.61 14.27
C LYS A 88 -5.12 5.42 14.25
N VAL A 89 -5.61 4.26 13.83
CA VAL A 89 -4.86 2.98 13.82
C VAL A 89 -4.57 2.49 12.40
N TRP A 90 -5.26 3.04 11.41
CA TRP A 90 -5.07 2.75 10.00
C TRP A 90 -5.56 3.96 9.20
N SER A 91 -4.89 4.24 8.08
CA SER A 91 -5.26 5.30 7.14
C SER A 91 -4.55 5.09 5.82
N ASP A 92 -5.14 5.63 4.76
CA ASP A 92 -4.47 5.82 3.48
C ASP A 92 -4.91 7.14 2.86
N GLU A 93 -3.95 8.06 2.70
CA GLU A 93 -4.17 9.37 2.09
C GLU A 93 -3.88 9.35 0.58
N PHE A 94 -3.39 8.21 0.06
CA PHE A 94 -3.04 8.02 -1.35
C PHE A 94 -1.99 9.02 -1.88
N ASP A 95 -1.01 9.37 -1.03
CA ASP A 95 0.08 10.29 -1.37
C ASP A 95 1.19 9.65 -2.25
N GLY A 96 1.17 8.32 -2.40
CA GLY A 96 2.12 7.62 -3.28
C GLY A 96 1.68 7.64 -4.74
N ASP A 97 2.56 7.18 -5.64
CA ASP A 97 2.26 7.10 -7.07
C ASP A 97 1.36 5.91 -7.45
N ASP A 98 1.34 4.89 -6.58
CA ASP A 98 0.64 3.63 -6.79
C ASP A 98 -0.23 3.24 -5.60
N LEU A 99 -1.16 2.32 -5.85
CA LEU A 99 -1.95 1.69 -4.80
C LEU A 99 -1.03 0.92 -3.83
N ASP A 100 -1.10 1.21 -2.53
CA ASP A 100 -0.33 0.47 -1.53
C ASP A 100 -0.90 -0.95 -1.36
N TYR A 101 -0.26 -1.93 -2.03
CA TYR A 101 -0.68 -3.33 -1.98
C TYR A 101 -0.50 -4.00 -0.62
N ARG A 102 0.17 -3.35 0.34
CA ARG A 102 0.21 -3.80 1.75
C ARG A 102 -1.09 -3.43 2.48
N LYS A 103 -1.84 -2.45 1.98
CA LYS A 103 -3.13 -1.97 2.53
C LYS A 103 -4.33 -2.45 1.72
N TRP A 104 -4.20 -2.52 0.40
CA TRP A 104 -5.29 -2.86 -0.52
C TRP A 104 -5.00 -4.08 -1.39
N ALA A 105 -6.03 -4.88 -1.64
CA ALA A 105 -6.05 -5.95 -2.62
C ALA A 105 -7.04 -5.60 -3.72
N ARG A 106 -6.71 -5.90 -4.99
CA ARG A 106 -7.67 -5.86 -6.09
C ARG A 106 -8.42 -7.18 -6.19
N GLU A 107 -9.69 -7.12 -6.52
CA GLU A 107 -10.52 -8.29 -6.83
C GLU A 107 -10.73 -8.41 -8.33
N GLU A 108 -10.59 -9.62 -8.85
CA GLU A 108 -11.00 -9.97 -10.21
C GLU A 108 -12.24 -10.86 -10.13
N ASN A 109 -13.33 -10.43 -10.77
CA ASN A 109 -14.62 -11.13 -10.73
C ASN A 109 -15.48 -10.68 -11.91
N ASN A 110 -16.00 -11.65 -12.68
CA ASN A 110 -16.82 -11.40 -13.87
C ASN A 110 -18.26 -11.94 -13.74
N TYR A 111 -18.65 -12.44 -12.58
CA TYR A 111 -19.87 -13.23 -12.38
C TYR A 111 -20.97 -12.45 -11.64
N GLY A 112 -20.96 -11.12 -11.75
CA GLY A 112 -22.03 -10.25 -11.26
C GLY A 112 -22.03 -10.01 -9.75
N GLY A 113 -20.93 -10.32 -9.04
CA GLY A 113 -20.70 -9.85 -7.66
C GLY A 113 -21.69 -10.33 -6.60
N GLY A 114 -22.64 -11.22 -6.95
CA GLY A 114 -23.76 -11.65 -6.10
C GLY A 114 -25.06 -10.86 -6.30
N ASN A 115 -25.06 -9.79 -7.11
CA ASN A 115 -26.20 -8.89 -7.32
C ASN A 115 -26.56 -8.69 -8.80
N PHE A 116 -26.20 -9.63 -9.68
CA PHE A 116 -26.37 -9.50 -11.14
C PHE A 116 -25.70 -8.23 -11.73
N GLU A 117 -24.58 -7.81 -11.14
CA GLU A 117 -23.80 -6.67 -11.60
C GLU A 117 -23.31 -6.84 -13.07
N ARG A 118 -23.33 -5.75 -13.85
CA ARG A 118 -23.04 -5.77 -15.30
C ARG A 118 -21.58 -5.49 -15.66
N GLN A 119 -20.74 -5.31 -14.63
CA GLN A 119 -19.32 -5.03 -14.78
C GLN A 119 -18.46 -6.26 -14.49
N ALA A 120 -17.35 -6.36 -15.21
CA ALA A 120 -16.20 -7.16 -14.84
C ALA A 120 -15.30 -6.35 -13.91
N TYR A 121 -15.01 -6.84 -12.71
CA TYR A 121 -13.93 -6.30 -11.90
C TYR A 121 -12.60 -6.82 -12.45
N ARG A 122 -11.72 -5.88 -12.83
CA ARG A 122 -10.42 -6.14 -13.47
C ARG A 122 -9.31 -5.50 -12.65
N THR A 123 -8.09 -6.01 -12.83
CA THR A 123 -6.90 -5.59 -12.09
C THR A 123 -6.01 -4.60 -12.84
N ASP A 124 -6.34 -4.26 -14.09
CA ASP A 124 -5.59 -3.30 -14.91
C ASP A 124 -5.58 -1.90 -14.27
N PRO A 125 -4.42 -1.21 -14.19
CA PRO A 125 -4.31 0.14 -13.64
C PRO A 125 -5.29 1.16 -14.22
N LYS A 126 -5.76 1.02 -15.47
CA LYS A 126 -6.73 1.97 -16.05
C LYS A 126 -8.07 2.03 -15.28
N TYR A 127 -8.43 0.96 -14.56
CA TYR A 127 -9.65 0.88 -13.74
C TYR A 127 -9.44 1.29 -12.29
N CYS A 128 -8.20 1.19 -11.78
CA CYS A 128 -7.85 1.56 -10.41
C CYS A 128 -6.44 2.13 -10.36
N TYR A 129 -6.32 3.40 -10.01
CA TYR A 129 -5.03 4.07 -9.98
C TYR A 129 -5.02 5.20 -8.96
N VAL A 130 -3.84 5.52 -8.44
CA VAL A 130 -3.63 6.70 -7.60
C VAL A 130 -3.23 7.85 -8.51
N LYS A 131 -3.86 9.01 -8.31
CA LYS A 131 -3.52 10.24 -9.02
C LYS A 131 -3.95 11.45 -8.21
N ASP A 132 -3.06 12.45 -8.11
CA ASP A 132 -3.32 13.72 -7.44
C ASP A 132 -3.81 13.57 -5.99
N GLY A 133 -3.16 12.67 -5.23
CA GLY A 133 -3.49 12.38 -3.82
C GLY A 133 -4.83 11.65 -3.63
N LYS A 134 -5.28 10.89 -4.63
CA LYS A 134 -6.60 10.25 -4.62
C LYS A 134 -6.55 8.88 -5.27
N LEU A 135 -7.31 7.95 -4.69
CA LEU A 135 -7.69 6.71 -5.36
C LEU A 135 -8.80 6.98 -6.38
N ASN A 136 -8.54 6.63 -7.63
CA ASN A 136 -9.52 6.67 -8.71
C ASN A 136 -9.97 5.24 -9.01
N ILE A 137 -11.28 5.01 -8.97
CA ILE A 137 -11.92 3.77 -9.44
C ILE A 137 -12.79 4.16 -10.63
N ALA A 138 -12.41 3.68 -11.81
CA ALA A 138 -12.98 4.08 -13.08
C ALA A 138 -13.72 2.91 -13.73
N VAL A 139 -14.87 3.24 -14.34
CA VAL A 139 -15.68 2.31 -15.12
C VAL A 139 -15.64 2.70 -16.59
N TYR A 140 -15.57 1.71 -17.47
CA TYR A 140 -15.61 1.91 -18.93
C TYR A 140 -16.57 0.92 -19.58
N ARG A 141 -17.14 1.31 -20.74
CA ARG A 141 -17.73 0.38 -21.71
C ARG A 141 -16.62 -0.41 -22.38
N ASP A 142 -16.05 -1.33 -21.62
CA ASP A 142 -14.97 -2.21 -22.04
C ASP A 142 -15.42 -3.65 -21.78
N PRO A 143 -16.05 -4.29 -22.79
CA PRO A 143 -16.66 -5.60 -22.61
C PRO A 143 -15.63 -6.68 -22.29
N HIS A 144 -16.00 -7.57 -21.39
CA HIS A 144 -15.16 -8.71 -21.04
C HIS A 144 -15.94 -10.02 -21.08
N THR A 145 -15.46 -10.96 -21.90
CA THR A 145 -16.02 -12.29 -22.05
C THR A 145 -15.18 -13.32 -21.29
N THR A 146 -15.77 -14.04 -20.36
CA THR A 146 -15.11 -15.16 -19.67
C THR A 146 -14.96 -16.39 -20.57
N PRO A 147 -14.09 -17.35 -20.22
CA PRO A 147 -13.95 -18.61 -20.96
C PRO A 147 -15.25 -19.41 -21.11
N ASP A 148 -16.21 -19.28 -20.19
CA ASP A 148 -17.55 -19.90 -20.27
C ASP A 148 -18.55 -19.11 -21.15
N GLY A 149 -18.09 -18.09 -21.88
CA GLY A 149 -18.88 -17.34 -22.87
C GLY A 149 -19.73 -16.21 -22.31
N LYS A 150 -19.73 -15.97 -20.99
CA LYS A 150 -20.48 -14.86 -20.38
C LYS A 150 -19.77 -13.54 -20.64
N THR A 151 -20.52 -12.54 -21.08
CA THR A 151 -19.98 -11.20 -21.38
C THR A 151 -20.56 -10.16 -20.43
N GLN A 152 -19.69 -9.42 -19.76
CA GLN A 152 -20.04 -8.19 -19.07
C GLN A 152 -19.78 -7.00 -20.01
N ALA A 153 -20.71 -6.05 -20.07
CA ALA A 153 -20.62 -4.93 -21.00
C ALA A 153 -19.70 -3.81 -20.51
N TYR A 154 -19.40 -3.80 -19.22
CA TYR A 154 -18.56 -2.82 -18.57
C TYR A 154 -17.39 -3.49 -17.86
N SER A 155 -16.32 -2.75 -17.64
CA SER A 155 -15.22 -3.15 -16.77
C SER A 155 -14.90 -2.03 -15.78
N SER A 156 -14.60 -2.41 -14.56
CA SER A 156 -14.29 -1.51 -13.45
C SER A 156 -13.30 -2.18 -12.49
N ALA A 157 -13.10 -1.62 -11.30
CA ALA A 157 -12.26 -2.21 -10.26
C ALA A 157 -12.97 -2.29 -8.92
N ARG A 158 -12.53 -3.25 -8.12
CA ARG A 158 -12.91 -3.41 -6.72
C ARG A 158 -11.65 -3.58 -5.88
N VAL A 159 -11.53 -2.79 -4.84
CA VAL A 159 -10.44 -2.89 -3.87
C VAL A 159 -10.96 -3.24 -2.48
N ARG A 160 -10.16 -3.98 -1.72
CA ARG A 160 -10.52 -4.50 -0.39
C ARG A 160 -9.30 -4.58 0.52
N THR A 161 -9.49 -4.47 1.84
CA THR A 161 -8.42 -4.67 2.84
C THR A 161 -8.27 -6.14 3.25
N LEU A 162 -8.83 -7.07 2.47
CA LEU A 162 -8.81 -8.51 2.76
C LEU A 162 -7.37 -9.00 2.98
N HIS A 163 -7.15 -9.66 4.12
CA HIS A 163 -5.84 -10.16 4.59
C HIS A 163 -4.78 -9.07 4.84
N ARG A 164 -5.19 -7.80 4.95
CA ARG A 164 -4.30 -6.64 5.16
C ARG A 164 -4.69 -5.83 6.38
N GLY A 165 -5.98 -5.79 6.69
CA GLY A 165 -6.49 -5.19 7.90
C GLY A 165 -7.96 -5.53 8.11
N ASP A 166 -8.26 -6.01 9.31
CA ASP A 166 -9.59 -6.35 9.78
C ASP A 166 -9.79 -5.70 11.15
N TRP A 167 -10.85 -4.91 11.29
CA TRP A 167 -11.15 -4.18 12.52
C TRP A 167 -12.52 -4.57 13.04
N LYS A 168 -12.55 -5.06 14.27
CA LYS A 168 -13.79 -5.23 15.03
C LYS A 168 -14.06 -3.95 15.80
N PHE A 169 -15.15 -3.28 15.44
CA PHE A 169 -15.54 -1.94 15.90
C PHE A 169 -14.61 -0.83 15.42
N GLY A 170 -15.12 0.39 15.42
CA GLY A 170 -14.34 1.57 15.05
C GLY A 170 -15.22 2.67 14.49
N LYS A 171 -14.55 3.77 14.13
CA LYS A 171 -15.11 4.84 13.33
C LYS A 171 -14.39 4.79 11.99
N PHE A 172 -15.16 4.61 10.91
CA PHE A 172 -14.63 4.58 9.55
C PHE A 172 -15.05 5.88 8.86
N GLU A 173 -14.06 6.60 8.33
CA GLU A 173 -14.27 7.84 7.60
C GLU A 173 -13.59 7.73 6.25
N PHE A 174 -14.28 8.20 5.20
CA PHE A 174 -13.73 8.31 3.86
C PHE A 174 -14.28 9.58 3.21
N ARG A 175 -13.47 10.19 2.35
CA ARG A 175 -13.86 11.34 1.54
C ARG A 175 -13.89 10.91 0.08
N ALA A 176 -15.06 10.94 -0.53
CA ALA A 176 -15.25 10.49 -1.91
C ALA A 176 -16.07 11.49 -2.73
N LYS A 177 -15.83 11.49 -4.05
CA LYS A 177 -16.72 12.08 -5.05
C LYS A 177 -17.27 10.94 -5.89
N VAL A 178 -18.59 10.81 -5.92
CA VAL A 178 -19.28 9.74 -6.66
C VAL A 178 -19.45 10.18 -8.12
N PRO A 179 -19.26 9.29 -9.11
CA PRO A 179 -19.55 9.61 -10.51
C PRO A 179 -21.04 9.93 -10.70
N ALA A 180 -21.35 10.82 -11.65
CA ALA A 180 -22.72 11.04 -12.10
C ALA A 180 -23.08 10.01 -13.18
N GLY A 181 -24.30 9.46 -13.13
CA GLY A 181 -24.81 8.50 -14.11
C GLY A 181 -25.87 7.59 -13.51
N GLU A 182 -26.74 7.07 -14.37
CA GLU A 182 -27.62 5.95 -14.03
C GLU A 182 -26.83 4.64 -14.14
N GLY A 183 -27.14 3.68 -13.26
CA GLY A 183 -26.44 2.39 -13.16
C GLY A 183 -26.54 1.51 -14.40
#